data_AF-A0A933LH72-F1
#
_entry.id   AF-A0A933LH72-F1
#
_cell.length_a   1.000
_cell.length_b   1.000
_cell.length_c   1.000
_cell.angle_alpha   90.00
_cell.angle_beta   90.00
_cell.angle_gamma   90.00
#
_symmetry.space_group_name_H-M   'P 1'
#
loop_
_entity.id
_entity.type
_entity.pdbx_description
1 polymer ?
#
loop_
_entity_poly.entity_id
_entity_poly.type
_entity_poly.pdbx_seq_one_letter_code
_entity_poly.pdbx_strand_id
1 'polypeptide(L)'
;MNRSIVPALVMSLLICCASALGQSGGGYDLTWSTIDGGGGTSSGGGYELTGTIGQPDASNQSAPLSGGDYGLVGGFWVPFGLVCTSHAPFDFDQDCDVDFDDLTTFMACAAGPAIAHGGPPICSPADIDGDTDIDDVDFGAFQRCFSGPGILADPNCAP
;
A
#
# COMPACT_ATOMS: atom_id res chain seq x y z
N MET A 1 -15.26 38.05 53.05
CA MET A 1 -15.20 37.62 51.63
C MET A 1 -16.14 36.45 51.44
N ASN A 2 -17.15 36.59 50.57
CA ASN A 2 -18.24 35.60 50.44
C ASN A 2 -17.70 34.33 49.77
N ARG A 3 -17.62 33.24 50.54
CA ARG A 3 -17.03 31.95 50.10
C ARG A 3 -17.78 31.31 48.93
N SER A 4 -18.99 31.77 48.63
CA SER A 4 -19.82 31.32 47.50
C SER A 4 -19.45 31.97 46.15
N ILE A 5 -18.62 33.02 46.12
CA ILE A 5 -18.28 33.76 44.88
C ILE A 5 -17.23 33.01 44.05
N VAL A 6 -16.28 32.33 44.71
CA VAL A 6 -15.20 31.59 44.04
C VAL A 6 -15.72 30.42 43.20
N PRO A 7 -16.57 29.50 43.70
CA PRO A 7 -17.09 28.43 42.86
C PRO A 7 -17.98 28.94 41.73
N ALA A 8 -18.71 30.05 41.93
CA ALA A 8 -19.52 30.66 40.87
C ALA A 8 -18.65 31.22 39.73
N LEU A 9 -17.52 31.85 40.05
CA LEU A 9 -16.56 32.34 39.06
C LEU A 9 -15.88 31.19 38.31
N VAL A 10 -15.49 30.12 39.01
CA VAL A 10 -14.86 28.94 38.39
C VAL A 10 -15.85 28.22 37.46
N MET A 11 -17.11 28.08 37.87
CA MET A 11 -18.15 27.48 37.03
C MET A 11 -18.44 28.33 35.79
N SER A 12 -18.49 29.66 35.93
CA SER A 12 -18.69 30.58 34.81
C SER A 12 -17.52 30.57 33.83
N LEU A 13 -16.28 30.37 34.31
CA LEU A 13 -15.09 30.26 33.46
C LEU A 13 -15.06 28.94 32.69
N LEU A 14 -15.43 27.83 33.34
CA LEU A 14 -15.52 26.50 32.70
C LEU A 14 -16.59 26.44 31.61
N ILE A 15 -17.72 27.13 31.80
CA ILE A 15 -18.79 27.21 30.78
C ILE A 15 -18.35 28.02 29.55
N CYS A 16 -17.45 29.00 29.72
CA CYS A 16 -17.02 29.87 28.64
C CYS A 16 -15.86 29.29 27.80
N CYS A 17 -15.09 28.34 28.36
CA CYS A 17 -13.92 27.74 27.69
C CYS A 17 -14.18 26.33 27.11
N ALA A 18 -15.34 25.73 27.34
CA ALA A 18 -15.69 24.39 26.85
C ALA A 18 -16.47 24.38 25.52
N SER A 19 -16.85 25.54 24.99
CA SER A 19 -17.53 25.66 23.70
C SER A 19 -16.53 25.76 22.55
N ALA A 20 -15.95 24.62 22.16
CA ALA A 20 -15.39 24.47 20.82
C ALA A 20 -16.55 24.37 19.82
N LEU A 21 -17.03 25.51 19.34
CA LEU A 21 -17.97 25.54 18.21
C LEU A 21 -17.21 25.07 16.97
N GLY A 22 -17.46 23.84 16.53
CA GLY A 22 -17.00 23.38 15.23
C GLY A 22 -17.58 24.31 14.16
N GLN A 23 -16.72 24.99 13.41
CA GLN A 23 -17.16 25.80 12.29
C GLN A 23 -17.56 24.84 11.15
N SER A 24 -18.85 24.50 11.07
CA SER A 24 -19.41 24.09 9.77
C SER A 24 -19.36 25.34 8.91
N GLY A 25 -18.59 25.32 7.81
CA GLY A 25 -18.49 26.42 6.86
C GLY A 25 -19.88 27.00 6.57
N GLY A 26 -20.01 28.34 6.54
CA GLY A 26 -21.25 29.11 6.71
C GLY A 26 -22.47 28.73 5.85
N GLY A 27 -23.18 29.71 5.28
CA GLY A 27 -24.41 29.45 4.52
C GLY A 27 -24.23 28.65 3.21
N TYR A 28 -23.05 28.06 2.99
CA TYR A 28 -22.71 27.29 1.80
C TYR A 28 -22.51 25.84 2.18
N ASP A 29 -23.41 25.01 1.68
CA ASP A 29 -23.42 23.57 1.84
C ASP A 29 -22.51 22.92 0.78
N LEU A 30 -21.40 22.32 1.22
CA LEU A 30 -20.53 21.51 0.35
C LEU A 30 -21.02 20.06 0.35
N THR A 31 -22.27 19.83 -0.08
CA THR A 31 -22.90 18.49 -0.13
C THR A 31 -22.46 17.63 -1.31
N TRP A 32 -21.65 18.18 -2.23
CA TRP A 32 -21.23 17.46 -3.40
C TRP A 32 -19.77 17.73 -3.73
N SER A 33 -19.10 16.66 -4.17
CA SER A 33 -17.81 16.71 -4.84
C SER A 33 -17.88 15.69 -5.98
N THR A 34 -17.27 16.00 -7.12
CA THR A 34 -16.97 15.00 -8.15
C THR A 34 -15.47 14.87 -8.26
N ILE A 35 -14.97 13.64 -8.35
CA ILE A 35 -13.62 13.36 -8.86
C ILE A 35 -13.85 12.86 -10.29
N ASP A 36 -14.07 13.81 -11.20
CA ASP A 36 -14.08 13.50 -12.62
C ASP A 36 -12.62 13.23 -13.00
N GLY A 37 -12.31 12.00 -13.41
CA GLY A 37 -10.98 11.63 -13.90
C GLY A 37 -10.49 12.68 -14.88
N GLY A 38 -9.35 13.29 -14.56
CA GLY A 38 -8.94 14.57 -15.10
C GLY A 38 -7.59 14.53 -15.81
N GLY A 39 -7.37 15.58 -16.57
CA GLY A 39 -6.28 15.76 -17.51
C GLY A 39 -6.80 16.21 -18.87
N GLY A 40 -6.01 16.98 -19.59
CA GLY A 40 -6.35 17.56 -20.89
C GLY A 40 -5.73 18.95 -21.10
N THR A 41 -5.88 19.45 -22.32
CA THR A 41 -5.54 20.82 -22.66
C THR A 41 -6.67 21.76 -22.25
N SER A 42 -6.35 22.75 -21.43
CA SER A 42 -7.15 23.96 -21.25
C SER A 42 -6.60 25.07 -22.13
N SER A 43 -7.44 25.74 -22.92
CA SER A 43 -7.02 26.85 -23.77
C SER A 43 -7.82 28.11 -23.50
N GLY A 44 -7.15 29.26 -23.63
CA GLY A 44 -7.73 30.58 -23.39
C GLY A 44 -6.89 31.68 -24.03
N GLY A 45 -7.44 32.35 -25.03
CA GLY A 45 -6.69 33.34 -25.83
C GLY A 45 -5.55 32.67 -26.61
N GLY A 46 -4.35 33.23 -26.54
CA GLY A 46 -3.15 32.69 -27.20
C GLY A 46 -2.38 31.66 -26.37
N TYR A 47 -2.97 31.16 -25.27
CA TYR A 47 -2.29 30.26 -24.35
C TYR A 47 -2.98 28.90 -24.28
N GLU A 48 -2.14 27.88 -24.14
CA GLU A 48 -2.51 26.50 -23.95
C GLU A 48 -1.85 25.99 -22.67
N LEU A 49 -2.63 25.34 -21.80
CA LEU A 49 -2.17 24.71 -20.58
C LEU A 49 -2.62 23.26 -20.59
N THR A 50 -1.69 22.34 -20.81
CA THR A 50 -1.95 20.91 -20.72
C THR A 50 -1.54 20.40 -19.35
N GLY A 51 -2.45 19.75 -18.65
CA GLY A 51 -2.19 19.11 -17.36
C GLY A 51 -2.81 17.72 -17.31
N THR A 52 -2.38 16.92 -16.34
CA THR A 52 -2.98 15.62 -16.00
C THR A 52 -3.55 15.72 -14.57
N ILE A 53 -4.79 15.29 -14.33
CA ILE A 53 -5.41 15.29 -12.99
C ILE A 53 -6.02 13.90 -12.72
N GLY A 54 -5.24 12.98 -12.14
CA GLY A 54 -5.69 11.61 -11.88
C GLY A 54 -5.13 10.62 -12.89
N GLN A 55 -3.81 10.45 -12.90
CA GLN A 55 -3.20 9.38 -13.68
C GLN A 55 -3.55 7.99 -13.12
N PRO A 56 -3.72 7.00 -14.01
CA PRO A 56 -4.20 5.66 -13.73
C PRO A 56 -3.21 4.86 -12.89
N ASP A 57 -3.77 4.05 -11.99
CA ASP A 57 -3.18 2.95 -11.23
C ASP A 57 -1.88 3.26 -10.46
N ALA A 58 -1.88 2.92 -9.17
CA ALA A 58 -0.63 2.84 -8.44
C ALA A 58 0.28 1.83 -9.16
N SER A 59 1.24 2.29 -9.94
CA SER A 59 2.34 1.45 -10.39
C SER A 59 3.30 1.27 -9.21
N ASN A 60 3.61 0.02 -8.88
CA ASN A 60 4.67 -0.25 -7.90
C ASN A 60 6.05 0.09 -8.51
N GLN A 61 7.08 0.16 -7.67
CA GLN A 61 8.42 0.50 -8.11
C GLN A 61 9.02 -0.54 -9.08
N SER A 62 8.50 -1.76 -9.03
CA SER A 62 8.91 -2.91 -9.84
C SER A 62 8.31 -2.91 -11.25
N ALA A 63 7.16 -2.25 -11.44
CA ALA A 63 6.49 -2.11 -12.73
C ALA A 63 6.11 -0.63 -13.02
N PRO A 64 7.10 0.28 -13.15
CA PRO A 64 6.83 1.68 -13.42
C PRO A 64 6.14 1.88 -14.78
N LEU A 65 5.26 2.87 -14.87
CA LEU A 65 4.70 3.30 -16.15
C LEU A 65 5.83 3.89 -17.00
N SER A 66 6.08 3.34 -18.19
CA SER A 66 7.17 3.77 -19.08
C SER A 66 6.66 4.64 -20.24
N GLY A 67 7.38 5.72 -20.55
CA GLY A 67 7.12 6.60 -21.70
C GLY A 67 8.41 7.24 -22.24
N GLY A 68 8.99 6.65 -23.29
CA GLY A 68 10.28 7.09 -23.83
C GLY A 68 11.43 6.78 -22.86
N ASP A 69 12.30 7.77 -22.62
CA ASP A 69 13.39 7.66 -21.65
C ASP A 69 12.94 7.84 -20.19
N TYR A 70 11.65 8.05 -19.96
CA TYR A 70 11.10 8.39 -18.64
C TYR A 70 10.25 7.23 -18.08
N GLY A 71 10.36 7.02 -16.77
CA GLY A 71 9.50 6.14 -15.98
C GLY A 71 8.76 6.92 -14.90
N LEU A 72 7.52 6.52 -14.59
CA LEU A 72 6.67 7.12 -13.56
C LEU A 72 6.15 6.03 -12.62
N VAL A 73 6.42 6.20 -11.33
CA VAL A 73 5.87 5.39 -10.23
C VAL A 73 4.78 6.22 -9.55
N GLY A 74 3.54 5.73 -9.53
CA GLY A 74 2.39 6.35 -8.86
C GLY A 74 2.07 5.68 -7.52
N GLY A 75 1.03 6.14 -6.81
CA GLY A 75 0.54 5.51 -5.57
C GLY A 75 0.82 6.29 -4.27
N PHE A 76 0.57 5.64 -3.11
CA PHE A 76 0.94 6.22 -1.82
C PHE A 76 2.46 6.26 -1.72
N TRP A 77 3.01 7.42 -1.34
CA TRP A 77 4.43 7.59 -1.07
C TRP A 77 4.83 6.73 0.12
N VAL A 78 5.05 5.43 -0.10
CA VAL A 78 5.81 4.62 0.85
C VAL A 78 7.16 5.31 1.00
N PRO A 79 7.64 5.56 2.22
CA PRO A 79 8.87 6.30 2.44
C PRO A 79 10.05 5.51 1.84
N PHE A 80 10.44 5.91 0.64
CA PHE A 80 11.73 5.67 0.00
C PHE A 80 12.20 4.20 -0.07
N GLY A 81 12.00 3.59 -1.24
CA GLY A 81 13.03 2.76 -1.86
C GLY A 81 13.45 1.48 -1.14
N LEU A 82 12.55 0.51 -1.06
CA LEU A 82 13.03 -0.87 -1.21
C LEU A 82 13.52 -1.03 -2.66
N VAL A 83 14.78 -0.68 -2.90
CA VAL A 83 15.47 -1.20 -4.06
C VAL A 83 15.89 -2.61 -3.67
N CYS A 84 15.17 -3.61 -4.17
CA CYS A 84 15.63 -4.99 -4.13
C CYS A 84 17.04 -5.05 -4.71
N THR A 85 18.04 -5.34 -3.88
CA THR A 85 19.35 -5.78 -4.40
C THR A 85 19.28 -7.25 -4.85
N SER A 86 18.31 -7.98 -4.30
CA SER A 86 17.88 -9.34 -4.68
C SER A 86 16.47 -9.58 -4.11
N HIS A 87 15.59 -10.24 -4.86
CA HIS A 87 14.30 -10.70 -4.35
C HIS A 87 14.51 -11.88 -3.40
N ALA A 88 13.71 -11.95 -2.35
CA ALA A 88 13.74 -13.08 -1.44
C ALA A 88 13.10 -14.32 -2.07
N PRO A 89 13.43 -15.53 -1.58
CA PRO A 89 12.59 -16.69 -1.82
C PRO A 89 11.12 -16.37 -1.52
N PHE A 90 10.22 -16.84 -2.39
CA PHE A 90 8.77 -16.64 -2.31
C PHE A 90 8.24 -15.22 -2.59
N ASP A 91 9.06 -14.28 -3.02
CA ASP A 91 8.62 -12.96 -3.55
C ASP A 91 8.18 -13.13 -5.01
N PHE A 92 6.92 -13.53 -5.20
CA PHE A 92 6.34 -13.93 -6.48
C PHE A 92 5.89 -12.74 -7.32
N ASP A 93 5.42 -11.66 -6.69
CA ASP A 93 4.96 -10.45 -7.38
C ASP A 93 6.05 -9.37 -7.53
N GLN A 94 7.24 -9.66 -6.99
CA GLN A 94 8.48 -8.89 -7.16
C GLN A 94 8.40 -7.49 -6.56
N ASP A 95 7.77 -7.34 -5.40
CA ASP A 95 7.61 -6.04 -4.76
C ASP A 95 8.56 -5.80 -3.55
N CYS A 96 9.48 -6.75 -3.32
CA CYS A 96 10.55 -6.74 -2.33
C CYS A 96 10.17 -7.16 -0.91
N ASP A 97 8.94 -7.59 -0.68
CA ASP A 97 8.57 -8.25 0.55
C ASP A 97 8.02 -9.65 0.29
N VAL A 98 7.72 -10.37 1.38
CA VAL A 98 7.03 -11.65 1.30
C VAL A 98 5.82 -11.53 2.21
N ASP A 99 4.65 -11.47 1.60
CA ASP A 99 3.43 -11.14 2.33
C ASP A 99 2.19 -11.94 1.89
N PHE A 100 0.99 -11.37 2.01
CA PHE A 100 -0.25 -12.03 1.69
C PHE A 100 -0.50 -12.17 0.17
N ASP A 101 0.07 -11.27 -0.64
CA ASP A 101 0.00 -11.35 -2.10
C ASP A 101 0.83 -12.54 -2.60
N ASP A 102 2.00 -12.78 -2.00
CA ASP A 102 2.81 -13.97 -2.25
C ASP A 102 2.18 -15.25 -1.73
N LEU A 103 1.57 -15.20 -0.55
CA LEU A 103 0.87 -16.35 0.02
C LEU A 103 -0.25 -16.82 -0.92
N THR A 104 -0.93 -15.88 -1.57
CA THR A 104 -1.98 -16.19 -2.54
C THR A 104 -1.42 -17.00 -3.72
N THR A 105 -0.22 -16.63 -4.20
CA THR A 105 0.48 -17.37 -5.26
C THR A 105 0.98 -18.73 -4.78
N PHE A 106 1.61 -18.80 -3.59
CA PHE A 106 2.07 -20.04 -2.97
C PHE A 106 0.93 -21.06 -2.84
N MET A 107 -0.21 -20.63 -2.29
CA MET A 107 -1.38 -21.50 -2.07
C MET A 107 -2.03 -21.97 -3.38
N ALA A 108 -1.85 -21.26 -4.49
CA ALA A 108 -2.30 -21.71 -5.80
C ALA A 108 -1.42 -22.84 -6.37
N CYS A 109 -0.18 -22.94 -5.91
CA CYS A 109 0.78 -23.97 -6.30
C CYS A 109 0.84 -25.15 -5.33
N ALA A 110 0.40 -24.95 -4.08
CA ALA A 110 0.39 -25.96 -3.03
C ALA A 110 -0.25 -27.28 -3.50
N ALA A 111 0.51 -28.36 -3.31
CA ALA A 111 0.10 -29.73 -3.51
C ALA A 111 0.09 -30.47 -2.16
N GLY A 112 -0.05 -31.80 -2.20
CA GLY A 112 0.14 -32.62 -1.02
C GLY A 112 1.53 -33.26 -1.03
N PRO A 113 2.01 -33.78 0.12
CA PRO A 113 3.26 -34.53 0.16
C PRO A 113 3.25 -35.69 -0.84
N ALA A 114 4.35 -35.84 -1.56
CA ALA A 114 4.57 -36.75 -2.69
C ALA A 114 3.63 -36.54 -3.90
N ILE A 115 2.94 -35.40 -3.99
CA ILE A 115 2.10 -35.05 -5.15
C ILE A 115 2.81 -33.97 -5.94
N ALA A 116 3.42 -34.37 -7.07
CA ALA A 116 4.16 -33.44 -7.90
C ALA A 116 3.31 -32.23 -8.30
N HIS A 117 3.82 -31.03 -8.08
CA HIS A 117 3.03 -29.80 -8.18
C HIS A 117 2.48 -29.54 -9.60
N GLY A 118 3.12 -30.09 -10.65
CA GLY A 118 2.60 -30.19 -12.02
C GLY A 118 2.10 -28.90 -12.68
N GLY A 119 2.35 -27.76 -12.03
CA GLY A 119 1.71 -26.48 -12.28
C GLY A 119 2.41 -25.61 -13.32
N PRO A 120 1.89 -24.39 -13.55
CA PRO A 120 2.58 -23.40 -14.39
C PRO A 120 4.00 -23.10 -13.86
N PRO A 121 4.90 -22.57 -14.71
CA PRO A 121 6.29 -22.29 -14.31
C PRO A 121 6.46 -21.41 -13.07
N ILE A 122 5.44 -20.61 -12.71
CA ILE A 122 5.41 -19.79 -11.48
C ILE A 122 5.41 -20.64 -10.20
N CYS A 123 5.10 -21.94 -10.28
CA CYS A 123 5.13 -22.85 -9.13
C CYS A 123 6.50 -23.46 -8.87
N SER A 124 7.40 -23.51 -9.86
CA SER A 124 8.73 -24.09 -9.66
C SER A 124 9.58 -23.41 -8.58
N PRO A 125 9.50 -22.07 -8.39
CA PRO A 125 10.21 -21.42 -7.27
C PRO A 125 9.59 -21.67 -5.88
N ALA A 126 8.38 -22.23 -5.81
CA ALA A 126 7.71 -22.54 -4.56
C ALA A 126 8.12 -23.91 -3.97
N ASP A 127 8.65 -24.82 -4.80
CA ASP A 127 9.32 -26.07 -4.41
C ASP A 127 10.77 -25.73 -4.04
N ILE A 128 10.98 -25.36 -2.78
CA ILE A 128 12.25 -24.80 -2.31
C ILE A 128 13.25 -25.88 -1.93
N ASP A 129 12.77 -27.05 -1.50
CA ASP A 129 13.63 -28.16 -1.12
C ASP A 129 13.93 -29.14 -2.28
N GLY A 130 13.24 -28.95 -3.41
CA GLY A 130 13.53 -29.57 -4.70
C GLY A 130 13.05 -31.02 -4.80
N ASP A 131 12.08 -31.40 -3.97
CA ASP A 131 11.56 -32.77 -3.91
C ASP A 131 10.39 -33.04 -4.86
N THR A 132 10.03 -32.04 -5.67
CA THR A 132 9.03 -32.03 -6.75
C THR A 132 7.59 -31.80 -6.33
N ASP A 133 7.31 -31.68 -5.05
CA ASP A 133 6.02 -31.21 -4.55
C ASP A 133 6.12 -29.84 -3.87
N ILE A 134 4.97 -29.29 -3.46
CA ILE A 134 4.90 -28.00 -2.76
C ILE A 134 4.01 -28.25 -1.57
N ASP A 135 4.62 -28.49 -0.40
CA ASP A 135 3.91 -29.01 0.76
C ASP A 135 4.19 -28.22 2.06
N ASP A 136 3.97 -28.85 3.21
CA ASP A 136 4.16 -28.23 4.53
C ASP A 136 5.64 -27.86 4.80
N VAL A 137 6.61 -28.52 4.15
CA VAL A 137 8.03 -28.19 4.25
C VAL A 137 8.32 -26.86 3.55
N ASP A 138 7.80 -26.67 2.34
CA ASP A 138 7.90 -25.41 1.61
C ASP A 138 7.14 -24.30 2.32
N PHE A 139 5.96 -24.60 2.89
CA PHE A 139 5.21 -23.62 3.67
C PHE A 139 5.98 -23.20 4.92
N GLY A 140 6.70 -24.12 5.57
CA GLY A 140 7.61 -23.80 6.66
C GLY A 140 8.80 -22.93 6.23
N ALA A 141 9.22 -22.98 4.97
CA ALA A 141 10.19 -22.05 4.40
C ALA A 141 9.57 -20.68 4.07
N PHE A 142 8.38 -20.67 3.47
CA PHE A 142 7.60 -19.46 3.22
C PHE A 142 7.41 -18.65 4.52
N GLN A 143 7.03 -19.31 5.61
CA GLN A 143 6.87 -18.67 6.92
C GLN A 143 8.13 -18.01 7.47
N ARG A 144 9.32 -18.50 7.10
CA ARG A 144 10.60 -17.88 7.50
C ARG A 144 10.90 -16.62 6.70
N CYS A 145 10.41 -16.58 5.46
CA CYS A 145 10.58 -15.45 4.54
C CYS A 145 9.53 -14.36 4.75
N PHE A 146 8.34 -14.71 5.26
CA PHE A 146 7.24 -13.78 5.50
C PHE A 146 7.67 -12.59 6.37
N SER A 147 7.75 -11.43 5.74
CA SER A 147 8.15 -10.16 6.35
C SER A 147 6.94 -9.25 6.59
N GLY A 148 5.90 -9.40 5.77
CA GLY A 148 4.69 -8.59 5.79
C GLY A 148 4.76 -7.34 4.89
N PRO A 149 3.61 -6.70 4.63
CA PRO A 149 3.46 -5.66 3.62
C PRO A 149 4.35 -4.44 3.90
N GLY A 150 5.14 -4.06 2.90
CA GLY A 150 6.10 -2.98 2.92
C GLY A 150 7.36 -3.24 3.74
N ILE A 151 7.65 -4.49 4.13
CA ILE A 151 8.81 -4.85 4.95
C ILE A 151 9.78 -5.71 4.13
N LEU A 152 10.98 -5.19 3.87
CA LEU A 152 11.98 -5.90 3.05
C LEU A 152 12.22 -7.31 3.58
N ALA A 153 11.96 -8.30 2.75
CA ALA A 153 12.25 -9.69 3.08
C ALA A 153 13.76 -9.94 3.08
N ASP A 154 14.23 -10.82 3.98
CA ASP A 154 15.63 -11.24 3.99
C ASP A 154 15.88 -12.14 2.78
N PRO A 155 16.77 -11.77 1.84
CA PRO A 155 17.04 -12.61 0.67
C PRO A 155 17.67 -13.96 0.98
N ASN A 156 18.07 -14.21 2.24
CA ASN A 156 18.63 -15.48 2.72
C ASN A 156 17.70 -16.19 3.73
N CYS A 157 16.41 -15.84 3.78
CA CYS A 157 15.44 -16.41 4.72
C CYS A 157 15.19 -17.94 4.53
N ALA A 158 15.44 -18.45 3.32
CA ALA A 158 15.38 -19.85 2.97
C ALA A 158 16.67 -20.28 2.23
N PRO A 159 17.07 -21.56 2.35
CA PRO A 159 18.26 -22.12 1.71
C PRO A 159 18.16 -22.20 0.18
#